data_AF-A0A7S0PFL7-F1
#
_entry.id   AF-A0A7S0PFL7-F1
#
_cell.length_a   1.000
_cell.length_b   1.000
_cell.length_c   1.000
_cell.angle_alpha   90.00
_cell.angle_beta   90.00
_cell.angle_gamma   90.00
#
_symmetry.space_group_name_H-M   'P 1'
#
loop_
_entity.id
_entity.type
_entity.pdbx_description
1 polymer ?
#
loop_
_entity_poly.entity_id
_entity_poly.type
_entity_poly.pdbx_seq_one_letter_code
_entity_poly.pdbx_strand_id
1 'polypeptide(L)'
;AALAAAFVTYTARLDFRTRAVFWEDCLDAATRLGVRCTEDLSPAAAMVDARVSQQWSELGLPSDTLSVENAAALARASRFPLVLDPAGTAERWLLAVFRRGGALAAGGAGAGAGAG
;
A
#
# COMPACT_ATOMS: atom_id res chain seq x y z
N ALA A 1 -5.40 10.33 0.70
CA ALA A 1 -6.44 9.31 1.01
C ALA A 1 -7.21 8.84 -0.23
N ALA A 2 -7.88 9.72 -1.00
CA ALA A 2 -8.69 9.32 -2.16
C ALA A 2 -7.89 8.56 -3.25
N LEU A 3 -6.71 9.06 -3.62
CA LEU A 3 -5.81 8.41 -4.60
C LEU A 3 -5.39 6.99 -4.15
N ALA A 4 -5.00 6.85 -2.88
CA ALA A 4 -4.64 5.56 -2.30
C ALA A 4 -5.82 4.57 -2.28
N ALA A 5 -7.04 5.04 -2.00
CA ALA A 5 -8.23 4.21 -2.03
C ALA A 5 -8.57 3.74 -3.45
N ALA A 6 -8.47 4.63 -4.45
CA ALA A 6 -8.65 4.27 -5.86
C ALA A 6 -7.60 3.23 -6.29
N PHE A 7 -6.33 3.44 -5.91
CA PHE A 7 -5.26 2.51 -6.21
C PHE A 7 -5.56 1.10 -5.65
N VAL A 8 -5.79 0.98 -4.34
CA VAL A 8 -6.09 -0.33 -3.71
C VAL A 8 -7.32 -1.01 -4.34
N THR A 9 -8.35 -0.24 -4.68
CA THR A 9 -9.61 -0.79 -5.19
C THR A 9 -9.50 -1.30 -6.62
N TYR A 10 -8.77 -0.58 -7.49
CA TYR A 10 -8.76 -0.88 -8.93
C TYR A 10 -7.50 -1.61 -9.40
N THR A 11 -6.36 -1.44 -8.71
CA THR A 11 -5.08 -1.89 -9.24
C THR A 11 -4.55 -3.18 -8.60
N ALA A 12 -5.23 -3.72 -7.59
CA ALA A 12 -4.79 -4.90 -6.84
C ALA A 12 -4.46 -6.13 -7.72
N ARG A 13 -5.10 -6.28 -8.90
CA ARG A 13 -4.84 -7.38 -9.85
C ARG A 13 -3.98 -7.00 -11.06
N LEU A 14 -3.58 -5.74 -11.17
CA LEU A 14 -2.82 -5.22 -12.30
C LEU A 14 -1.33 -5.41 -12.08
N ASP A 15 -0.57 -5.52 -13.17
CA ASP A 15 0.89 -5.55 -13.12
C ASP A 15 1.49 -4.17 -12.80
N PHE A 16 2.80 -4.16 -12.54
CA PHE A 16 3.56 -2.98 -12.17
C PHE A 16 3.43 -1.83 -13.18
N ARG A 17 3.44 -2.13 -14.48
CA ARG A 17 3.42 -1.09 -15.52
C ARG A 17 2.05 -0.44 -15.61
N THR A 18 0.98 -1.23 -15.59
CA THR A 18 -0.38 -0.68 -15.60
C THR A 18 -0.70 0.09 -14.32
N ARG A 19 -0.18 -0.36 -13.17
CA ARG A 19 -0.28 0.38 -11.89
C ARG A 19 0.36 1.77 -11.99
N ALA A 20 1.56 1.86 -12.58
CA ALA A 20 2.26 3.13 -12.73
C ALA A 20 1.46 4.11 -13.61
N VAL A 21 0.97 3.67 -14.77
CA VAL A 21 0.14 4.50 -15.66
C VAL A 21 -1.14 4.96 -14.96
N PHE A 22 -1.84 4.05 -14.27
CA PHE A 22 -3.04 4.41 -13.52
C PHE A 22 -2.76 5.48 -12.45
N TRP A 23 -1.61 5.39 -11.77
CA TRP A 23 -1.23 6.36 -10.75
C TRP A 23 -0.96 7.75 -11.34
N GLU A 24 -0.22 7.82 -12.44
CA GLU A 24 0.04 9.06 -13.18
C GLU A 24 -1.27 9.70 -13.66
N ASP A 25 -2.16 8.92 -14.28
CA ASP A 25 -3.48 9.39 -14.73
C ASP A 25 -4.31 9.99 -13.57
N CYS A 26 -4.22 9.37 -12.39
CA CYS A 26 -4.92 9.84 -11.20
C CYS A 26 -4.33 11.14 -10.65
N LEU A 27 -3.00 11.29 -10.65
CA LEU A 27 -2.31 12.53 -10.27
C LEU A 27 -2.62 13.67 -11.22
N ASP A 28 -2.62 13.40 -12.53
CA ASP A 28 -2.99 14.37 -13.55
C ASP A 28 -4.45 14.80 -13.39
N ALA A 29 -5.36 13.86 -13.17
CA ALA A 29 -6.76 14.16 -12.90
C ALA A 29 -6.94 15.02 -11.64
N ALA A 30 -6.25 14.69 -10.55
CA ALA A 30 -6.29 15.46 -9.30
C ALA A 30 -5.79 16.90 -9.52
N THR A 31 -4.70 17.05 -10.27
CA THR A 31 -4.12 18.36 -10.60
C THR A 31 -5.08 19.21 -11.43
N ARG A 32 -5.70 18.64 -12.48
CA ARG A 32 -6.71 19.37 -13.30
C ARG A 32 -7.93 19.80 -12.50
N LEU A 33 -8.30 19.04 -11.48
CA LEU A 33 -9.44 19.34 -10.60
C LEU A 33 -9.07 20.30 -9.45
N GLY A 34 -7.82 20.76 -9.36
CA GLY A 34 -7.36 21.67 -8.30
C GLY A 34 -7.22 20.99 -6.94
N VAL A 35 -7.12 19.65 -6.89
CA VAL A 35 -6.90 18.90 -5.66
C VAL A 35 -5.44 19.00 -5.26
N ARG A 36 -5.17 19.56 -4.08
CA ARG A 36 -3.81 19.61 -3.52
C ARG A 36 -3.30 18.20 -3.23
N CYS A 37 -2.22 17.82 -3.92
CA CYS A 37 -1.49 16.59 -3.70
C CYS A 37 -0.13 16.89 -3.07
N THR A 38 0.41 15.94 -2.31
CA THR A 38 1.81 16.01 -1.85
C THR A 38 2.72 15.85 -3.04
N GLU A 39 3.78 16.64 -3.12
CA GLU A 39 4.82 16.51 -4.15
C GLU A 39 5.51 15.15 -4.03
N ASP A 40 5.87 14.56 -5.17
CA ASP A 40 6.55 13.25 -5.27
C ASP A 40 5.84 12.09 -4.53
N LEU A 41 4.51 12.16 -4.41
CA LEU A 41 3.72 11.13 -3.75
C LEU A 41 3.76 9.81 -4.54
N SER A 42 4.44 8.80 -3.99
CA SER A 42 4.40 7.43 -4.51
C SER A 42 3.16 6.67 -3.98
N PRO A 43 2.67 5.64 -4.71
CA PRO A 43 1.56 4.80 -4.24
C PRO A 43 1.84 4.18 -2.87
N ALA A 44 3.04 3.63 -2.67
CA ALA A 44 3.46 3.03 -1.42
C ALA A 44 3.46 4.05 -0.27
N ALA A 45 4.03 5.25 -0.47
CA ALA A 45 4.04 6.32 0.54
C ALA A 45 2.63 6.85 0.85
N ALA A 46 1.71 6.80 -0.13
CA ALA A 46 0.31 7.16 0.08
C ALA A 46 -0.48 6.11 0.89
N MET A 47 0.03 4.88 0.98
CA MET A 47 -0.67 3.75 1.56
C MET A 47 -0.09 3.26 2.89
N VAL A 48 1.22 3.38 3.10
CA VAL A 48 1.94 2.74 4.21
C VAL A 48 2.95 3.70 4.83
N ASP A 49 2.92 3.82 6.15
CA ASP A 49 3.93 4.59 6.89
C ASP A 49 5.26 3.83 6.91
N ALA A 50 6.38 4.58 6.88
CA ALA A 50 7.73 3.99 6.84
C ALA A 50 7.99 2.97 7.98
N ARG A 51 7.44 3.23 9.18
CA ARG A 51 7.53 2.31 10.33
C ARG A 51 6.86 0.96 10.06
N VAL A 52 5.70 0.97 9.41
CA VAL A 52 4.96 -0.26 9.09
C VAL A 52 5.69 -1.04 8.00
N SER A 53 6.21 -0.35 6.99
CA SER A 53 7.04 -0.96 5.95
C SER A 53 8.28 -1.64 6.54
N GLN A 54 8.96 -0.98 7.48
CA GLN A 54 10.10 -1.58 8.20
C GLN A 54 9.69 -2.85 8.97
N GLN A 55 8.56 -2.80 9.70
CA GLN A 55 8.06 -3.97 10.43
C GLN A 55 7.75 -5.14 9.51
N TRP A 56 7.19 -4.90 8.33
CA TRP A 56 6.95 -5.96 7.35
C TRP A 56 8.25 -6.55 6.81
N SER A 57 9.27 -5.71 6.57
CA SER A 57 10.60 -6.16 6.17
C SER A 57 11.25 -7.06 7.22
N GLU A 58 11.15 -6.71 8.51
CA GLU A 58 11.61 -7.56 9.63
C GLU A 58 10.89 -8.92 9.68
N LEU A 59 9.68 -9.00 9.14
CA LEU A 59 8.85 -10.22 9.07
C LEU A 59 9.05 -11.00 7.75
N GLY A 60 10.01 -10.58 6.92
CA GLY A 60 10.38 -11.27 5.69
C GLY A 60 9.59 -10.84 4.45
N LEU A 61 8.86 -9.72 4.49
CA LEU A 61 8.36 -9.10 3.26
C LEU A 61 9.54 -8.51 2.48
N PRO A 62 9.66 -8.77 1.17
CA PRO A 62 10.62 -8.07 0.34
C PRO A 62 10.39 -6.56 0.35
N SER A 63 11.46 -5.77 0.38
CA SER A 63 11.41 -4.31 0.48
C SER A 63 11.19 -3.61 -0.86
N ASP A 64 10.87 -4.35 -1.94
CA ASP A 64 10.55 -3.75 -3.23
C ASP A 64 9.16 -3.09 -3.23
N THR A 65 8.98 -2.10 -4.10
CA THR A 65 7.75 -1.31 -4.18
C THR A 65 6.50 -2.17 -4.37
N LEU A 66 6.56 -3.20 -5.23
CA LEU A 66 5.41 -4.03 -5.56
C LEU A 66 4.98 -4.89 -4.35
N SER A 67 5.95 -5.44 -3.62
CA SER A 67 5.70 -6.19 -2.38
C SER A 67 5.05 -5.33 -1.31
N VAL A 68 5.53 -4.08 -1.13
CA VAL A 68 4.95 -3.13 -0.17
C VAL A 68 3.54 -2.72 -0.58
N GLU A 69 3.30 -2.45 -1.87
CA GLU A 69 1.95 -2.14 -2.40
C GLU A 69 0.97 -3.31 -2.20
N ASN A 70 1.41 -4.53 -2.46
CA ASN A 70 0.58 -5.72 -2.27
C ASN A 70 0.25 -5.94 -0.80
N ALA A 71 1.22 -5.79 0.10
CA ALA A 71 1.00 -5.85 1.54
C ALA A 71 0.02 -4.76 2.01
N ALA A 72 0.14 -3.55 1.46
CA ALA A 72 -0.79 -2.45 1.73
C ALA A 72 -2.22 -2.76 1.28
N ALA A 73 -2.37 -3.32 0.08
CA ALA A 73 -3.65 -3.75 -0.46
C ALA A 73 -4.26 -4.85 0.41
N LEU A 74 -3.47 -5.83 0.86
CA LEU A 74 -3.91 -6.88 1.79
C LEU A 74 -4.38 -6.31 3.13
N ALA A 75 -3.63 -5.38 3.71
CA ALA A 75 -3.95 -4.75 4.99
C ALA A 75 -5.17 -3.80 4.94
N ARG A 76 -5.54 -3.31 3.75
CA ARG A 76 -6.71 -2.43 3.53
C ARG A 76 -7.88 -3.12 2.83
N ALA A 77 -7.75 -4.40 2.51
CA ALA A 77 -8.81 -5.14 1.82
C ALA A 77 -10.05 -5.26 2.72
N SER A 78 -11.20 -4.84 2.20
CA SER A 78 -12.50 -4.98 2.86
C SER A 78 -13.12 -6.37 2.69
N ARG A 79 -12.54 -7.20 1.83
CA ARG A 79 -12.96 -8.57 1.52
C ARG A 79 -11.77 -9.51 1.66
N PHE A 80 -12.04 -10.82 1.67
CA PHE A 80 -10.99 -11.84 1.65
C PHE A 80 -10.12 -11.71 0.38
N PRO A 81 -8.84 -11.32 0.51
CA PRO A 81 -7.98 -11.16 -0.64
C PRO A 81 -7.52 -12.52 -1.15
N LEU A 82 -7.45 -12.66 -2.48
CA LEU A 82 -6.84 -13.83 -3.12
C LEU A 82 -5.37 -13.50 -3.43
N VAL A 83 -4.46 -14.22 -2.78
CA VAL A 83 -3.01 -14.08 -3.01
C VAL A 83 -2.57 -15.06 -4.09
N LEU A 84 -1.96 -14.55 -5.16
CA LEU A 84 -1.35 -15.35 -6.22
C LEU A 84 0.18 -15.32 -6.02
N ASP A 85 0.71 -16.32 -5.33
CA ASP A 85 2.11 -16.33 -4.90
C ASP A 85 2.80 -17.66 -5.24
N PRO A 86 3.46 -17.77 -6.41
CA PRO A 86 4.16 -18.99 -6.80
C PRO A 86 5.43 -19.25 -5.97
N ALA A 87 5.99 -18.24 -5.29
CA ALA A 87 7.23 -18.35 -4.51
C ALA A 87 7.00 -18.66 -3.02
N GLY A 88 5.74 -18.62 -2.56
CA GLY A 88 5.35 -18.81 -1.15
C GLY A 88 5.86 -17.71 -0.21
N THR A 89 6.34 -16.58 -0.74
CA THR A 89 6.86 -15.46 0.06
C THR A 89 5.76 -14.79 0.87
N ALA A 90 4.61 -14.52 0.25
CA ALA A 90 3.46 -13.93 0.90
C ALA A 90 2.89 -14.87 1.98
N GLU A 91 2.85 -16.17 1.72
CA GLU A 91 2.43 -17.16 2.73
C GLU A 91 3.33 -17.11 3.97
N ARG A 92 4.66 -17.21 3.79
CA ARG A 92 5.62 -17.16 4.91
C ARG A 92 5.50 -15.86 5.70
N TRP A 93 5.39 -14.73 5.01
CA TRP A 93 5.22 -13.42 5.62
C TRP A 93 3.91 -13.32 6.42
N LEU A 94 2.77 -13.70 5.83
CA LEU A 94 1.47 -13.68 6.50
C LEU A 94 1.49 -14.55 7.77
N LEU A 95 2.06 -15.75 7.69
CA LEU A 95 2.22 -16.62 8.85
C LEU A 95 3.09 -15.99 9.94
N ALA A 96 4.16 -15.27 9.57
CA ALA A 96 5.01 -14.55 10.53
C ALA A 96 4.25 -13.39 11.20
N VAL A 97 3.47 -12.63 10.44
CA VAL A 97 2.62 -11.52 10.94
C VAL A 97 1.62 -12.05 11.97
N PHE A 98 0.86 -13.09 11.64
CA PHE A 98 -0.14 -13.65 12.55
C PHE A 98 0.48 -14.35 13.77
N ARG A 99 1.64 -14.98 13.63
CA ARG A 99 2.37 -15.57 14.76
C ARG A 99 2.88 -14.53 15.76
N ARG A 100 3.24 -13.33 15.30
CA ARG A 100 3.68 -12.21 16.16
C ARG A 100 2.52 -11.57 16.93
N GLY A 101 1.28 -12.03 16.75
CA GLY A 101 0.08 -11.52 17.41
C GLY A 101 -0.50 -10.26 16.77
N GLY A 102 -0.06 -9.91 15.56
CA GLY A 102 -0.47 -8.69 14.87
C GLY A 102 -1.60 -8.89 13.86
N ALA A 103 -2.53 -7.94 13.83
CA ALA A 103 -3.38 -7.72 12.68
C ALA A 103 -2.58 -7.03 11.56
N LEU A 104 -2.89 -7.31 10.29
CA LEU A 104 -2.38 -6.57 9.14
C LEU A 104 -2.91 -5.13 9.20
N ALA A 105 -2.12 -4.20 9.74
CA ALA A 105 -2.49 -2.79 9.79
C ALA A 105 -1.48 -1.97 8.99
N ALA A 106 -1.95 -1.28 7.94
CA ALA A 106 -1.10 -0.46 7.06
C ALA A 106 -0.65 0.88 7.68
N GLY A 107 -1.04 1.21 8.92
CA GLY A 107 -0.91 2.56 9.46
C GLY A 107 -1.94 3.52 8.83
N GLY A 108 -2.41 4.45 9.64
CA GLY A 108 -3.34 5.50 9.19
C GLY A 108 -2.54 6.68 8.64
N ALA A 109 -2.55 6.87 7.32
CA ALA A 109 -2.05 8.09 6.71
C ALA A 109 -3.01 9.26 7.05
N GLY A 110 -2.82 9.85 8.23
CA GLY A 110 -3.50 11.08 8.66
C GLY A 110 -3.81 11.17 10.15
N ALA A 111 -2.88 11.71 10.93
CA ALA A 111 -3.14 12.58 12.09
C ALA A 111 -1.85 13.28 12.57
N GLY A 112 -1.17 13.97 11.65
CA GLY A 112 -0.22 15.02 12.04
C GLY A 112 -1.02 16.26 12.43
N ALA A 113 -1.46 16.29 13.69
CA ALA A 113 -2.07 17.45 14.31
C ALA A 113 -1.12 18.64 14.23
N GLY A 114 -1.64 19.79 13.80
CA GLY A 114 -1.06 21.07 14.20
C GLY A 114 -1.09 21.15 15.73
N ALA A 115 0.08 21.31 16.33
CA ALA A 115 0.24 21.68 17.72
C ALA A 115 1.55 22.46 17.85
N GLY A 116 1.44 23.71 18.32
CA GLY A 116 2.56 24.55 18.78
C GLY A 116 3.04 25.58 17.78
#